data_AF-A0A4Q3FPX4-F1
#
_entry.id   AF-A0A4Q3FPX4-F1
#
_cell.length_a   1.000
_cell.length_b   1.000
_cell.length_c   1.000
_cell.angle_alpha   90.00
_cell.angle_beta   90.00
_cell.angle_gamma   90.00
#
_symmetry.space_group_name_H-M   'P 1'
#
loop_
_entity.id
_entity.type
_entity.pdbx_description
1 polymer ?
#
loop_
_entity_poly.entity_id
_entity_poly.type
_entity_poly.pdbx_seq_one_letter_code
_entity_poly.pdbx_strand_id
1 'polypeptide(L)'
;MNDFFLEIDLDKLTLTKLEEYQLPFPVFKNDSLKLIFNTEEEYCDYLNQIEKTTTALLSEYWVLKTPELIVKNRVIIKVLTVLHEAKAKKDIQLQQGIL
;
A
#
# COMPACT_ATOMS: atom_id res chain seq x y z
N MET A 1 -22.14 7.33 9.88
CA MET A 1 -20.84 6.74 10.22
C MET A 1 -20.38 6.04 8.96
N ASN A 2 -19.19 6.35 8.45
CA ASN A 2 -18.66 5.59 7.31
C ASN A 2 -18.08 4.30 7.87
N ASP A 3 -18.74 3.17 7.62
CA ASP A 3 -18.30 1.83 8.02
C ASP A 3 -17.19 1.34 7.07
N PHE A 4 -16.01 1.96 7.12
CA PHE A 4 -14.81 1.41 6.48
C PHE A 4 -13.79 0.98 7.52
N PHE A 5 -13.07 -0.11 7.23
CA PHE A 5 -11.98 -0.59 8.05
C PHE A 5 -10.80 0.38 8.04
N LEU A 6 -10.31 0.81 6.88
CA LEU A 6 -9.15 1.71 6.81
C LEU A 6 -9.25 2.65 5.62
N GLU A 7 -8.99 3.93 5.84
CA GLU A 7 -8.90 4.94 4.80
C GLU A 7 -7.49 5.51 4.78
N ILE A 8 -6.85 5.49 3.60
CA ILE A 8 -5.51 6.02 3.39
C ILE A 8 -5.57 7.08 2.28
N ASP A 9 -5.04 8.26 2.59
CA ASP A 9 -4.90 9.33 1.63
C ASP A 9 -3.88 8.98 0.55
N LEU A 10 -4.29 9.01 -0.72
CA LEU A 10 -3.40 8.68 -1.84
C LEU A 10 -2.37 9.77 -2.10
N ASP A 11 -2.46 10.98 -1.53
CA ASP A 11 -1.34 11.93 -1.61
C ASP A 11 -0.05 11.37 -0.98
N LYS A 12 -0.17 10.42 -0.05
CA LYS A 12 0.96 9.67 0.52
C LYS A 12 1.47 8.58 -0.44
N LEU A 13 0.57 7.98 -1.21
CA LEU A 13 0.84 6.93 -2.17
C LEU A 13 0.97 7.55 -3.56
N THR A 14 2.19 7.79 -4.04
CA THR A 14 2.43 8.31 -5.40
C THR A 14 1.87 7.35 -6.49
N LEU A 15 0.55 7.32 -6.71
CA LEU A 15 -0.15 6.26 -7.43
C LEU A 15 0.13 6.26 -8.92
N THR A 16 0.38 7.43 -9.49
CA THR A 16 0.91 7.56 -10.86
C THR A 16 2.10 6.64 -11.08
N LYS A 17 2.96 6.49 -10.06
CA LYS A 17 4.11 5.59 -10.13
C LYS A 17 3.72 4.11 -10.10
N LEU A 18 2.61 3.72 -9.48
CA LEU A 18 2.20 2.30 -9.48
C LEU A 18 1.73 1.84 -10.85
N GLU A 19 0.90 2.64 -11.53
CA GLU A 19 0.48 2.37 -12.91
C GLU A 19 1.66 2.42 -13.87
N GLU A 20 2.50 3.47 -13.80
CA GLU A 20 3.70 3.64 -14.63
C GLU A 20 4.66 2.45 -14.53
N TYR A 21 4.78 1.85 -13.34
CA TYR A 21 5.68 0.74 -13.08
C TYR A 21 5.02 -0.64 -13.08
N GLN A 22 3.74 -0.75 -13.47
CA GLN A 22 2.97 -2.01 -13.50
C GLN A 22 2.96 -2.74 -12.14
N LEU A 23 2.91 -1.97 -11.05
CA LEU A 23 2.84 -2.51 -9.69
C LEU A 23 1.39 -2.79 -9.29
N PRO A 24 1.14 -3.70 -8.32
CA PRO A 24 -0.22 -4.05 -7.91
C PRO A 24 -1.02 -2.82 -7.52
N PHE A 25 -2.08 -2.58 -8.27
CA PHE A 25 -2.96 -1.46 -8.05
C PHE A 25 -4.14 -1.89 -7.18
N PRO A 26 -4.50 -1.12 -6.15
CA PRO A 26 -5.63 -1.48 -5.33
C PRO A 26 -6.94 -1.29 -6.10
N VAL A 27 -7.85 -2.26 -5.96
CA VAL A 27 -9.13 -2.28 -6.68
C VAL A 27 -10.10 -1.19 -6.17
N PHE A 28 -9.89 -0.70 -4.95
CA PHE A 28 -10.79 0.20 -4.24
C PHE A 28 -10.34 1.66 -4.35
N LYS A 29 -10.38 2.23 -5.55
CA LYS A 29 -10.17 3.67 -5.75
C LYS A 29 -11.53 4.37 -5.73
N ASN A 30 -11.71 5.32 -4.81
CA ASN A 30 -12.77 6.32 -4.94
C ASN A 30 -12.23 7.49 -5.79
N ASP A 31 -13.10 8.25 -6.46
CA ASP A 31 -12.76 9.44 -7.27
C ASP A 31 -11.94 10.48 -6.50
N SER A 32 -11.96 10.39 -5.16
CA SER A 32 -11.39 11.31 -4.18
C SER A 32 -9.89 11.12 -3.85
N LEU A 33 -9.11 10.38 -4.65
CA LEU A 33 -7.70 10.07 -4.31
C LEU A 33 -7.56 9.45 -2.90
N LYS A 34 -8.46 8.55 -2.53
CA LYS A 34 -8.35 7.76 -1.29
C LYS A 34 -8.39 6.27 -1.58
N LEU A 35 -7.56 5.53 -0.84
CA LEU A 35 -7.60 4.08 -0.74
C LEU A 35 -8.52 3.72 0.42
N ILE A 36 -9.59 3.01 0.12
CA ILE A 36 -10.58 2.64 1.13
C ILE A 36 -10.63 1.12 1.20
N PHE A 37 -10.36 0.58 2.39
CA PHE A 37 -10.59 -0.81 2.73
C PHE A 37 -11.85 -0.87 3.59
N ASN A 38 -12.87 -1.58 3.11
CA ASN A 38 -14.12 -1.76 3.84
C ASN A 38 -13.95 -2.80 4.95
N THR A 39 -13.14 -3.83 4.71
CA THR A 39 -12.89 -4.92 5.66
C THR A 39 -11.40 -5.08 5.97
N GLU A 40 -11.09 -5.74 7.09
CA GLU A 40 -9.72 -6.14 7.42
C GLU A 40 -9.16 -7.15 6.43
N GLU A 41 -10.01 -8.02 5.89
CA GLU A 41 -9.65 -9.00 4.86
C GLU A 41 -9.16 -8.31 3.58
N GLU A 42 -9.87 -7.28 3.09
CA GLU A 42 -9.46 -6.50 1.91
C GLU A 42 -8.09 -5.84 2.11
N TYR A 43 -7.83 -5.32 3.32
CA TYR A 43 -6.54 -4.75 3.68
C TYR A 43 -5.43 -5.81 3.68
N CYS A 44 -5.67 -6.94 4.34
CA CYS A 44 -4.70 -8.04 4.44
C CYS A 44 -4.40 -8.66 3.08
N ASP A 45 -5.39 -8.82 2.22
CA ASP A 45 -5.21 -9.33 0.86
C ASP A 45 -4.34 -8.41 0.02
N TYR A 46 -4.59 -7.10 0.07
CA TYR A 46 -3.77 -6.14 -0.65
C TYR A 46 -2.35 -6.07 -0.07
N LEU A 47 -2.19 -6.06 1.25
CA LEU A 47 -0.89 -6.10 1.92
C LEU A 47 -0.08 -7.33 1.46
N ASN A 48 -0.70 -8.52 1.48
CA ASN A 48 -0.08 -9.76 1.03
C ASN A 48 0.35 -9.71 -0.44
N GLN A 49 -0.43 -9.08 -1.32
CA GLN A 49 -0.06 -8.90 -2.72
C GLN A 49 1.20 -8.02 -2.86
N ILE A 50 1.23 -6.89 -2.14
CA ILE A 50 2.37 -5.97 -2.17
C ILE A 50 3.63 -6.62 -1.58
N GLU A 51 3.52 -7.39 -0.49
CA GLU A 51 4.64 -8.12 0.11
C GLU A 51 5.22 -9.19 -0.84
N LYS A 52 4.35 -9.94 -1.53
CA LYS A 52 4.76 -10.91 -2.55
C LYS A 52 5.50 -10.23 -3.71
N THR A 53 4.95 -9.14 -4.24
CA THR A 53 5.60 -8.39 -5.31
C THR A 53 6.92 -7.78 -4.85
N THR A 54 7.00 -7.28 -3.61
CA THR A 54 8.24 -6.74 -3.04
C THR A 54 9.33 -7.82 -2.97
N THR A 55 8.97 -9.02 -2.50
CA THR A 55 9.88 -10.16 -2.43
C THR A 55 10.40 -10.55 -3.81
N ALA A 56 9.53 -10.56 -4.83
CA ALA A 56 9.92 -10.84 -6.21
C ALA A 56 10.86 -9.76 -6.79
N LEU A 57 10.52 -8.49 -6.63
CA LEU A 57 11.32 -7.36 -7.10
C LEU A 57 12.69 -7.26 -6.43
N LEU A 58 12.76 -7.57 -5.13
CA LEU A 58 14.04 -7.63 -4.40
C LEU A 58 14.90 -8.77 -4.92
N SER A 59 14.30 -9.95 -5.14
CA SER A 59 15.00 -11.11 -5.70
C SER A 59 15.56 -10.80 -7.10
N GLU A 60 14.78 -10.14 -7.95
CA GLU A 60 15.20 -9.73 -9.28
C GLU A 60 16.29 -8.65 -9.23
N TYR A 61 16.17 -7.69 -8.30
CA TYR A 61 17.18 -6.67 -8.07
C TYR A 61 18.54 -7.26 -7.67
N TRP A 62 18.57 -8.30 -6.84
CA TRP A 62 19.82 -8.97 -6.46
C TRP A 62 20.60 -9.49 -7.68
N VAL A 63 19.91 -9.89 -8.73
CA VAL A 63 20.48 -10.40 -9.97
C VAL A 63 20.84 -9.27 -10.95
N LEU A 64 19.87 -8.44 -11.33
CA LEU A 64 19.99 -7.55 -12.49
C LEU A 64 20.39 -6.10 -12.16
N LYS A 65 20.02 -5.61 -10.97
CA LYS A 65 20.35 -4.25 -10.47
C LYS A 65 20.06 -3.09 -11.45
N THR A 66 19.02 -3.18 -12.28
CA THR A 66 18.70 -2.13 -13.25
C THR A 66 18.14 -0.87 -12.56
N PRO A 67 18.31 0.33 -13.15
CA PRO A 67 17.71 1.56 -12.61
C PRO A 67 16.19 1.47 -12.44
N GLU A 68 15.51 0.81 -13.38
CA GLU A 68 14.06 0.59 -13.30
C GLU A 68 13.68 -0.26 -12.09
N LEU A 69 14.41 -1.36 -11.82
CA LEU A 69 14.18 -2.20 -10.65
C LEU A 69 14.44 -1.46 -9.33
N ILE A 70 15.44 -0.56 -9.29
CA ILE A 70 15.69 0.28 -8.12
C ILE A 70 14.46 1.16 -7.85
N VAL A 71 13.90 1.77 -8.89
CA VAL A 71 12.72 2.62 -8.72
C VAL A 71 11.50 1.80 -8.32
N LYS A 72 11.24 0.65 -8.96
CA LYS A 72 10.16 -0.28 -8.59
C LYS A 72 10.23 -0.69 -7.12
N ASN A 73 11.41 -1.10 -6.64
CA ASN A 73 11.64 -1.46 -5.25
C ASN A 73 11.40 -0.28 -4.30
N ARG A 74 11.86 0.94 -4.64
CA ARG A 74 11.60 2.13 -3.82
C ARG A 74 10.11 2.46 -3.73
N VAL A 75 9.40 2.37 -4.84
CA VAL A 75 7.96 2.67 -4.89
C VAL A 75 7.21 1.65 -4.05
N ILE A 76 7.48 0.36 -4.19
CA ILE A 76 6.74 -0.67 -3.45
C ILE A 76 7.03 -0.66 -1.94
N ILE A 77 8.28 -0.38 -1.54
CA ILE A 77 8.63 -0.17 -0.12
C ILE A 77 7.84 1.02 0.44
N LYS A 78 7.74 2.13 -0.31
CA LYS A 78 6.95 3.29 0.12
C LYS A 78 5.46 2.93 0.31
N VAL A 79 4.89 2.10 -0.56
CA VAL A 79 3.51 1.60 -0.40
C VAL A 79 3.38 0.80 0.90
N LEU A 80 4.27 -0.17 1.14
CA LEU A 80 4.28 -0.97 2.37
C LEU A 80 4.38 -0.10 3.62
N THR A 81 5.28 0.89 3.62
CA THR A 81 5.43 1.83 4.74
C THR A 81 4.11 2.54 5.03
N VAL A 82 3.45 3.08 3.99
CA VAL A 82 2.17 3.78 4.18
C VAL A 82 1.07 2.85 4.71
N LEU A 83 0.99 1.61 4.21
CA LEU A 83 0.02 0.62 4.70
C LEU A 83 0.23 0.31 6.19
N HIS A 84 1.47 0.03 6.60
CA HIS A 84 1.79 -0.26 8.00
C HIS A 84 1.58 0.94 8.91
N GLU A 85 1.97 2.15 8.49
CA GLU A 85 1.72 3.38 9.26
C GLU A 85 0.23 3.63 9.47
N ALA A 86 -0.58 3.41 8.44
CA ALA A 86 -2.03 3.59 8.52
C ALA A 86 -2.67 2.59 9.49
N LYS A 87 -2.29 1.30 9.44
CA LYS A 87 -2.77 0.28 10.37
C LYS A 87 -2.34 0.59 11.81
N ALA A 88 -1.07 0.94 12.01
CA ALA A 88 -0.55 1.30 13.34
C ALA A 88 -1.29 2.51 13.93
N LYS A 89 -1.58 3.53 13.12
CA LYS A 89 -2.36 4.69 13.54
C LYS A 89 -3.79 4.30 13.95
N LYS A 90 -4.46 3.46 13.16
CA LYS A 90 -5.79 2.93 13.51
C LYS A 90 -5.76 2.16 14.83
N ASP A 91 -4.76 1.32 15.04
CA ASP A 91 -4.62 0.51 16.27
C ASP A 91 -4.41 1.38 17.51
N ILE A 92 -3.62 2.45 17.40
CA ILE A 92 -3.45 3.45 18.46
C ILE A 92 -4.78 4.14 18.76
N GLN A 93 -5.55 4.52 17.74
CA GLN A 93 -6.85 5.17 17.92
C GLN A 93 -7.87 4.27 18.61
N LEU A 94 -7.89 2.97 18.29
CA LEU A 94 -8.72 1.96 18.97
C LEU A 94 -8.32 1.80 20.44
N GLN A 95 -7.01 1.75 20.73
CA GLN A 95 -6.51 1.68 22.11
C GLN A 95 -6.84 2.93 22.94
N GLN A 96 -6.94 4.08 22.30
CA GLN A 96 -7.29 5.36 22.93
C GLN A 96 -8.81 5.60 23.04
N GLY A 97 -9.65 4.69 22.51
CA GLY A 97 -11.11 4.83 22.49
C GLY A 97 -11.61 6.00 21.63
N ILE A 98 -10.81 6.44 20.65
CA ILE A 98 -11.15 7.50 19.70
C ILE A 98 -12.00 6.95 18.55
N LEU A 99 -11.88 5.65 18.28
CA LEU A 99 -12.66 4.85 17.33
C LEU A 99 -13.34 3.70 18.07
#